data_AF-A0A2V9TMC8-F1
#
_entry.id   AF-A0A2V9TMC8-F1
#
_cell.length_a   1.000
_cell.length_b   1.000
_cell.length_c   1.000
_cell.angle_alpha   90.00
_cell.angle_beta   90.00
_cell.angle_gamma   90.00
#
_symmetry.space_group_name_H-M   'P 1'
#
loop_
_entity.id
_entity.type
_entity.pdbx_description
1 polymer ?
#
loop_
_entity_poly.entity_id
_entity_poly.type
_entity_poly.pdbx_seq_one_letter_code
_entity_poly.pdbx_strand_id
1 'polypeptide(L)'
;MGKGAAQYELPRVYRSWSPSGAAGFITDASTHVVGIGLHTSLLESFKSQLAKDVNNGLGLAELVDMKRPLAESGVPLGHEPLGFEATRFHSWLCHNTPKETHLRFGIRPNQFGLIDKFEDARQVNDYLLQTGAEPAIWEPWLLLDYAPKSTPLSL
;
A
#
# COMPACT_ATOMS: atom_id res chain seq x y z
N MET A 1 -21.31 8.67 5.22
CA MET A 1 -20.88 8.46 6.63
C MET A 1 -20.18 7.12 6.67
N GLY A 2 -18.87 6.98 6.50
CA GLY A 2 -17.78 7.68 7.18
C GLY A 2 -17.14 6.75 8.23
N LYS A 3 -16.77 5.52 7.84
CA LYS A 3 -16.01 4.56 8.66
C LYS A 3 -15.05 3.83 7.73
N GLY A 4 -13.76 4.11 7.81
CA GLY A 4 -12.76 3.45 6.95
C GLY A 4 -11.32 3.73 7.34
N ALA A 5 -10.99 4.95 7.81
CA ALA A 5 -9.60 5.30 8.09
C ALA A 5 -9.05 4.77 9.43
N ALA A 6 -9.90 4.47 10.42
CA ALA A 6 -9.47 4.14 11.78
C ALA A 6 -8.81 2.76 11.93
N GLN A 7 -8.74 1.96 10.87
CA GLN A 7 -8.24 0.58 10.92
C GLN A 7 -6.89 0.39 10.20
N TYR A 8 -6.27 1.45 9.67
CA TYR A 8 -5.10 1.36 8.79
C TYR A 8 -3.93 2.25 9.26
N GLU A 9 -2.68 1.79 9.04
CA GLU A 9 -1.44 2.43 9.54
C GLU A 9 -0.31 2.47 8.48
N LEU A 10 0.47 3.57 8.38
CA LEU A 10 1.41 3.84 7.26
C LEU A 10 2.85 3.32 7.44
N PRO A 11 3.52 2.91 6.35
CA PRO A 11 4.94 3.09 6.08
C PRO A 11 5.27 4.27 5.17
N ARG A 12 6.31 5.05 5.52
CA ARG A 12 6.89 6.14 4.71
C ARG A 12 8.19 5.74 4.03
N VAL A 13 8.35 6.05 2.73
CA VAL A 13 9.60 6.44 2.03
C VAL A 13 9.16 7.33 0.83
N TYR A 14 9.75 8.47 0.42
CA TYR A 14 11.15 8.86 0.16
C TYR A 14 11.45 10.33 0.50
N ARG A 15 12.69 10.59 0.92
CA ARG A 15 13.36 11.89 0.72
C ARG A 15 13.85 11.91 -0.73
N SER A 16 13.49 12.92 -1.51
CA SER A 16 14.22 13.25 -2.73
C SER A 16 15.64 13.66 -2.33
N TRP A 17 16.66 12.99 -2.89
CA TRP A 17 18.05 13.40 -2.74
C TRP A 17 18.39 14.36 -3.87
N SER A 18 18.71 15.61 -3.50
CA SER A 18 19.33 16.59 -4.40
C SER A 18 20.85 16.57 -4.19
N PRO A 19 21.67 16.58 -5.27
CA PRO A 19 23.12 16.71 -5.16
C PRO A 19 23.58 17.99 -4.42
N SER A 20 22.69 18.99 -4.25
CA SER A 20 23.00 20.27 -3.62
C SER A 20 22.60 20.38 -2.14
N GLY A 21 22.06 19.32 -1.52
CA GLY A 21 21.67 19.36 -0.10
C GLY A 21 20.44 20.23 0.23
N ALA A 22 19.83 20.88 -0.76
CA ALA A 22 18.53 21.52 -0.61
C ALA A 22 17.42 20.47 -0.75
N ALA A 23 16.54 20.36 0.25
CA ALA A 23 15.31 19.61 0.11
C ALA A 23 14.45 20.29 -0.96
N GLY A 24 14.44 19.72 -2.18
CA GLY A 24 13.59 20.19 -3.26
C GLY A 24 12.14 19.84 -2.94
N PHE A 25 11.27 20.86 -2.90
CA PHE A 25 9.84 20.63 -2.86
C PHE A 25 9.39 20.06 -4.21
N ILE A 26 8.54 19.05 -4.19
CA ILE A 26 7.81 18.60 -5.38
C ILE A 26 6.81 19.72 -5.68
N THR A 27 7.08 20.50 -6.73
CA THR A 27 6.23 21.63 -7.16
C THR A 27 5.39 21.29 -8.39
N ASP A 28 5.55 20.10 -8.94
CA ASP A 28 4.80 19.65 -10.10
C ASP A 28 3.38 19.20 -9.70
N ALA A 29 2.38 19.77 -10.36
CA ALA A 29 0.97 19.47 -10.11
C ALA A 29 0.56 18.07 -10.62
N SER A 30 1.40 17.42 -11.45
CA SER A 30 1.15 16.05 -11.91
C SER A 30 1.70 14.97 -10.97
N THR A 31 2.42 15.36 -9.92
CA THR A 31 2.96 14.41 -8.95
C THR A 31 1.93 14.08 -7.87
N HIS A 32 1.57 12.80 -7.79
CA HIS A 32 0.71 12.28 -6.72
C HIS A 32 1.55 11.74 -5.57
N VAL A 33 1.13 12.04 -4.35
CA VAL A 33 1.70 11.45 -3.13
C VAL A 33 0.76 10.34 -2.70
N VAL A 34 1.22 9.10 -2.76
CA VAL A 34 0.44 7.94 -2.33
C VAL A 34 0.94 7.47 -0.96
N GLY A 35 0.01 7.16 -0.05
CA GLY A 35 0.34 6.40 1.16
C GLY A 35 -0.28 5.01 1.12
N ILE A 36 0.32 4.08 1.87
CA ILE A 36 -0.15 2.70 1.98
C ILE A 36 -0.44 2.36 3.45
N GLY A 37 -1.58 1.76 3.75
CA GLY A 37 -2.02 1.46 5.11
C GLY A 37 -2.16 -0.03 5.36
N LEU A 38 -1.53 -0.56 6.41
CA LEU A 38 -1.76 -1.93 6.87
C LEU A 38 -3.01 -1.99 7.74
N HIS A 39 -3.96 -2.85 7.42
CA HIS A 39 -5.11 -3.08 8.28
C HIS A 39 -4.68 -3.73 9.60
N THR A 40 -5.11 -3.20 10.74
CA THR A 40 -4.63 -3.64 12.07
C THR A 40 -4.89 -5.12 12.38
N SER A 41 -5.90 -5.74 11.76
CA SER A 41 -6.14 -7.19 11.91
C SER A 41 -5.05 -8.06 11.28
N LEU A 42 -4.16 -7.48 10.46
CA LEU A 42 -3.10 -8.19 9.74
C LEU A 42 -1.75 -8.13 10.46
N LEU A 43 -1.65 -7.44 11.60
CA LEU A 43 -0.38 -7.29 12.33
C LEU A 43 0.28 -8.63 12.67
N GLU A 44 -0.52 -9.63 13.06
CA GLU A 44 0.01 -10.97 13.38
C GLU A 44 0.48 -11.73 12.14
N SER A 45 -0.25 -11.60 11.02
CA SER A 45 0.17 -12.15 9.72
C SER A 45 1.50 -11.52 9.28
N PHE A 46 1.56 -10.19 9.32
CA PHE A 46 2.73 -9.41 8.95
C PHE A 46 3.96 -9.83 9.76
N LYS A 47 3.84 -9.93 11.10
CA LYS A 47 4.93 -10.35 11.99
C LYS A 47 5.39 -11.78 11.75
N SER A 48 4.45 -12.69 11.47
CA SER A 48 4.75 -14.09 11.14
C SER A 48 5.55 -14.22 9.84
N GLN A 49 5.25 -13.38 8.85
CA GLN A 49 6.02 -13.30 7.60
C GLN A 49 7.38 -12.63 7.81
N LEU A 50 7.42 -11.51 8.55
CA LEU A 50 8.63 -10.78 8.88
C LEU A 50 9.69 -11.65 9.55
N ALA A 51 9.28 -12.53 10.48
CA ALA A 51 10.19 -13.46 11.16
C ALA A 51 10.90 -14.45 10.23
N LYS A 52 10.40 -14.61 8.99
CA LYS A 52 10.95 -15.49 7.95
C LYS A 52 11.73 -14.72 6.88
N ASP A 53 11.62 -13.38 6.87
CA ASP A 53 12.32 -12.54 5.90
C ASP A 53 13.77 -12.32 6.34
N VAL A 54 14.71 -12.64 5.45
CA VAL A 54 16.15 -12.48 5.70
C VAL A 54 16.58 -11.03 5.86
N ASN A 55 15.77 -10.10 5.34
CA ASN A 55 16.03 -8.66 5.42
C ASN A 55 15.34 -7.99 6.62
N ASN A 56 14.59 -8.75 7.42
CA ASN A 56 13.81 -8.26 8.56
C ASN A 56 12.99 -7.00 8.22
N GLY A 57 12.42 -6.95 7.01
CA GLY A 57 11.49 -5.91 6.58
C GLY A 57 12.09 -4.51 6.36
N LEU A 58 13.42 -4.31 6.44
CA LEU A 58 14.15 -3.04 6.14
C LEU A 58 13.30 -1.75 6.20
N GLY A 59 13.07 -1.19 7.40
CA GLY A 59 12.33 0.05 7.59
C GLY A 59 10.82 -0.13 7.63
N LEU A 60 10.26 -1.09 6.89
CA LEU A 60 8.81 -1.39 6.87
C LEU A 60 8.34 -1.88 8.25
N ALA A 61 9.13 -2.73 8.90
CA ALA A 61 8.82 -3.25 10.23
C ALA A 61 8.75 -2.13 11.27
N GLU A 62 9.74 -1.24 11.30
CA GLU A 62 9.77 -0.09 12.21
C GLU A 62 8.56 0.83 11.99
N LEU A 63 8.15 1.00 10.73
CA LEU A 63 7.01 1.84 10.39
C LEU A 63 5.67 1.22 10.84
N VAL A 64 5.49 -0.07 10.65
CA VAL A 64 4.32 -0.81 11.16
C VAL A 64 4.29 -0.81 12.69
N ASP A 65 5.44 -1.01 13.35
CA ASP A 65 5.53 -1.01 14.81
C ASP A 65 5.26 0.36 15.43
N MET A 66 5.48 1.46 14.70
CA MET A 66 5.10 2.80 15.15
C MET A 66 3.59 3.01 15.25
N LYS A 67 2.77 2.15 14.63
CA LYS A 67 1.30 2.18 14.69
C LYS A 67 0.69 3.57 14.46
N ARG A 68 1.24 4.28 13.48
CA ARG A 68 0.79 5.65 13.19
C ARG A 68 -0.47 5.58 12.33
N PRO A 69 -1.55 6.27 12.72
CA PRO A 69 -2.74 6.34 11.88
C PRO A 69 -2.41 7.02 10.55
N LEU A 70 -3.17 6.67 9.51
CA LEU A 70 -3.15 7.39 8.24
C LEU A 70 -3.44 8.88 8.46
N ALA A 71 -2.83 9.75 7.66
CA ALA A 71 -3.10 11.17 7.74
C ALA A 71 -4.54 11.48 7.25
N GLU A 72 -5.25 12.35 7.96
CA GLU A 72 -6.68 12.61 7.75
C GLU A 72 -7.04 13.14 6.35
N SER A 73 -6.07 13.74 5.65
CA SER A 73 -6.27 14.30 4.31
C SER A 73 -6.20 13.26 3.18
N GLY A 74 -5.91 11.99 3.49
CA GLY A 74 -5.79 10.94 2.49
C GLY A 74 -7.16 10.52 1.94
N VAL A 75 -7.27 10.41 0.62
CA VAL A 75 -8.46 9.89 -0.05
C VAL A 75 -8.24 8.41 -0.36
N PRO A 76 -9.02 7.48 0.23
CA PRO A 76 -8.91 6.05 -0.08
C PRO A 76 -9.18 5.78 -1.56
N LEU A 77 -8.25 5.08 -2.22
CA LEU A 77 -8.39 4.67 -3.63
C LEU A 77 -8.84 3.22 -3.78
N GLY A 78 -8.52 2.37 -2.80
CA GLY A 78 -8.76 0.93 -2.84
C GLY A 78 -7.57 0.17 -2.24
N HIS A 79 -7.61 -1.15 -2.33
CA HIS A 79 -6.62 -2.05 -1.75
C HIS A 79 -5.81 -2.73 -2.84
N GLU A 80 -4.55 -3.02 -2.50
CA GLU A 80 -3.62 -3.71 -3.37
C GLU A 80 -2.86 -4.76 -2.55
N PRO A 81 -2.97 -6.05 -2.90
CA PRO A 81 -2.04 -7.07 -2.45
C PRO A 81 -0.63 -6.72 -2.92
N LEU A 82 0.24 -6.34 -1.99
CA LEU A 82 1.64 -5.98 -2.25
C LEU A 82 2.58 -6.85 -1.41
N GLY A 83 3.62 -7.37 -2.07
CA GLY A 83 4.68 -8.15 -1.46
C GLY A 83 5.93 -7.29 -1.28
N PHE A 84 6.39 -7.08 -0.05
CA PHE A 84 7.61 -6.33 0.20
C PHE A 84 8.84 -7.24 0.28
N GLU A 85 9.86 -6.95 -0.54
CA GLU A 85 11.14 -7.65 -0.59
C GLU A 85 12.28 -6.63 -0.75
N ALA A 86 13.27 -6.66 0.15
CA ALA A 86 14.54 -5.94 0.01
C ALA A 86 14.42 -4.47 -0.50
N THR A 87 13.45 -3.72 0.02
CA THR A 87 13.09 -2.33 -0.34
C THR A 87 12.25 -2.11 -1.61
N ARG A 88 11.64 -3.16 -2.17
CA ARG A 88 10.75 -3.07 -3.34
C ARG A 88 9.41 -3.73 -3.05
N PHE A 89 8.39 -3.28 -3.76
CA PHE A 89 7.08 -3.91 -3.76
C PHE A 89 6.85 -4.69 -5.06
N HIS A 90 6.38 -5.91 -4.91
CA HIS A 90 5.73 -6.70 -5.94
C HIS A 90 4.24 -6.42 -5.89
N SER A 91 3.59 -6.37 -7.06
CA SER A 91 2.14 -6.23 -7.17
C SER A 91 1.56 -7.53 -7.71
N TRP A 92 0.38 -7.91 -7.23
CA TRP A 92 -0.38 -9.03 -7.78
C TRP A 92 -0.72 -8.85 -9.27
N LEU A 93 -0.70 -7.61 -9.78
CA LEU A 93 -0.87 -7.26 -11.19
C LEU A 93 0.32 -7.66 -12.07
N CYS A 94 1.49 -7.99 -11.50
CA CYS A 94 2.66 -8.44 -12.26
C CYS A 94 2.46 -9.83 -12.88
N HIS A 95 1.37 -10.53 -12.53
CA HIS A 95 1.00 -11.85 -13.00
C HIS A 95 -0.35 -11.84 -13.74
N ASN A 96 -0.77 -12.98 -14.30
CA ASN A 96 -2.10 -13.13 -14.95
C ASN A 96 -3.27 -13.16 -13.93
N THR A 97 -2.99 -12.81 -12.68
CA THR A 97 -3.87 -12.90 -11.51
C THR A 97 -5.18 -12.14 -11.64
N PRO A 98 -5.26 -10.93 -12.24
CA PRO A 98 -6.54 -10.22 -12.39
C PRO A 98 -7.60 -10.99 -13.18
N LYS A 99 -7.18 -11.73 -14.20
CA LYS A 99 -8.07 -12.60 -14.97
C LYS A 99 -8.54 -13.77 -14.11
N GLU A 100 -7.64 -14.39 -13.36
CA GLU A 100 -7.96 -15.55 -12.53
C GLU A 100 -8.84 -15.21 -11.33
N THR A 101 -8.59 -14.10 -10.64
CA THR A 101 -9.40 -13.65 -9.51
C THR A 101 -10.79 -13.23 -9.97
N HIS A 102 -10.91 -12.64 -11.16
CA HIS A 102 -12.23 -12.40 -11.74
C HIS A 102 -12.97 -13.71 -12.00
N LEU A 103 -12.33 -14.69 -12.65
CA LEU A 103 -12.96 -15.98 -12.94
C LEU A 103 -13.31 -16.79 -11.69
N ARG A 104 -12.50 -16.71 -10.64
CA ARG A 104 -12.67 -17.49 -9.40
C ARG A 104 -13.58 -16.82 -8.38
N PHE A 105 -13.43 -15.52 -8.19
CA PHE A 105 -14.04 -14.79 -7.08
C PHE A 105 -15.00 -13.69 -7.54
N GLY A 106 -15.08 -13.40 -8.84
CA GLY A 106 -15.86 -12.28 -9.37
C GLY A 106 -15.24 -10.91 -9.07
N ILE A 107 -14.05 -10.87 -8.46
CA ILE A 107 -13.37 -9.63 -8.07
C ILE A 107 -12.78 -8.96 -9.32
N ARG A 108 -12.96 -7.65 -9.43
CA ARG A 108 -12.41 -6.83 -10.52
C ARG A 108 -11.77 -5.57 -9.97
N PRO A 109 -10.72 -5.06 -10.62
CA PRO A 109 -10.19 -3.74 -10.30
C PRO A 109 -11.25 -2.66 -10.49
N ASN A 110 -11.24 -1.66 -9.61
CA ASN A 110 -12.03 -0.44 -9.70
C ASN A 110 -11.42 0.53 -10.74
N GLN A 111 -11.96 1.75 -10.82
CA GLN A 111 -11.48 2.76 -11.78
C GLN A 111 -10.01 3.17 -11.62
N PHE A 112 -9.41 2.91 -10.45
CA PHE A 112 -8.01 3.17 -10.16
C PHE A 112 -7.12 1.94 -10.37
N GLY A 113 -7.68 0.82 -10.81
CA GLY A 113 -6.95 -0.45 -10.94
C GLY A 113 -6.78 -1.21 -9.62
N LEU A 114 -7.51 -0.84 -8.56
CA LEU A 114 -7.38 -1.38 -7.21
C LEU A 114 -8.61 -2.20 -6.79
N ILE A 115 -8.52 -2.96 -5.70
CA ILE A 115 -9.65 -3.73 -5.15
C ILE A 115 -10.43 -2.87 -4.13
N ASP A 116 -11.73 -2.67 -4.36
CA ASP A 116 -12.52 -1.75 -3.51
C ASP A 116 -12.59 -2.20 -2.04
N LYS A 117 -12.90 -3.47 -1.80
CA LYS A 117 -13.16 -4.00 -0.46
C LYS A 117 -11.94 -4.69 0.13
N PHE A 118 -11.70 -4.44 1.42
CA PHE A 118 -10.63 -5.09 2.16
C PHE A 118 -10.72 -6.62 2.14
N GLU A 119 -11.92 -7.18 2.34
CA GLU A 119 -12.11 -8.63 2.37
C GLU A 119 -11.83 -9.28 1.01
N ASP A 120 -12.21 -8.61 -0.07
CA ASP A 120 -11.92 -9.07 -1.43
C ASP A 120 -10.40 -9.05 -1.67
N ALA A 121 -9.70 -8.01 -1.21
CA ALA A 121 -8.25 -7.92 -1.32
C ALA A 121 -7.53 -8.98 -0.47
N ARG A 122 -8.03 -9.27 0.73
CA ARG A 122 -7.54 -10.36 1.58
C ARG A 122 -7.72 -11.72 0.91
N GLN A 123 -8.88 -11.97 0.31
CA GLN A 123 -9.13 -13.20 -0.44
C GLN A 123 -8.19 -13.36 -1.63
N VAL A 124 -7.88 -12.27 -2.35
CA VAL A 124 -6.88 -12.28 -3.43
C VAL A 124 -5.48 -12.53 -2.89
N ASN A 125 -5.09 -11.89 -1.78
CA ASN A 125 -3.79 -12.09 -1.14
C ASN A 125 -3.58 -13.56 -0.71
N ASP A 126 -4.59 -14.16 -0.08
CA ASP A 126 -4.55 -15.56 0.34
C ASP A 126 -4.42 -16.52 -0.85
N TYR A 127 -5.13 -16.24 -1.95
CA TYR A 127 -5.00 -17.01 -3.19
C TYR A 127 -3.59 -16.89 -3.78
N LEU A 128 -3.07 -15.66 -3.87
CA LEU A 128 -1.74 -15.38 -4.43
C LEU A 128 -0.64 -16.17 -3.69
N LEU A 129 -0.68 -16.17 -2.35
CA LEU A 129 0.23 -16.94 -1.51
C LEU A 129 0.16 -18.46 -1.75
N GLN A 130 -1.02 -18.99 -2.10
CA GLN A 130 -1.20 -20.41 -2.44
C GLN A 130 -0.71 -20.76 -3.85
N THR A 131 -0.72 -19.80 -4.77
CA THR A 131 -0.36 -20.02 -6.17
C THR A 131 1.11 -19.80 -6.51
N GLY A 132 1.95 -19.53 -5.50
CA GLY A 132 3.40 -19.41 -5.67
C GLY A 132 3.88 -17.98 -5.89
N ALA A 133 3.31 -17.02 -5.16
CA ALA A 133 3.86 -15.67 -5.07
C ALA A 133 5.36 -15.66 -4.73
N GLU A 134 6.06 -14.60 -5.15
CA GLU A 134 7.46 -14.39 -4.77
C GLU A 134 7.62 -14.40 -3.24
N PRO A 135 8.76 -14.89 -2.71
CA PRO A 135 9.05 -14.84 -1.29
C PRO A 135 9.20 -13.39 -0.82
N ALA A 136 8.12 -12.84 -0.30
CA ALA A 136 8.02 -11.46 0.18
C ALA A 136 7.01 -11.38 1.33
N ILE A 137 6.95 -10.24 2.01
CA ILE A 137 5.92 -9.96 3.02
C ILE A 137 4.67 -9.45 2.30
N TRP A 138 3.68 -10.31 2.09
CA TRP A 138 2.46 -10.02 1.34
C TRP A 138 1.32 -9.65 2.26
N GLU A 139 0.76 -8.46 2.05
CA GLU A 139 -0.47 -8.01 2.72
C GLU A 139 -1.35 -7.19 1.76
N PRO A 140 -2.68 -7.15 1.95
CA PRO A 140 -3.59 -6.27 1.20
C PRO A 140 -3.57 -4.84 1.77
N TRP A 141 -2.67 -4.01 1.26
CA TRP A 141 -2.48 -2.63 1.72
C TRP A 141 -3.58 -1.71 1.18
N LEU A 142 -4.08 -0.79 2.00
CA LEU A 142 -4.96 0.30 1.54
C LEU A 142 -4.12 1.41 0.90
N LEU A 143 -4.42 1.80 -0.33
CA LEU A 143 -3.79 2.94 -0.99
C LEU A 143 -4.62 4.20 -0.82
N LEU A 144 -3.93 5.31 -0.53
CA LEU A 144 -4.53 6.64 -0.38
C LEU A 144 -3.81 7.65 -1.25
N ASP A 145 -4.57 8.53 -1.91
CA ASP A 145 -4.03 9.72 -2.56
C ASP A 145 -4.00 10.90 -1.58
N TYR A 146 -2.86 11.58 -1.52
CA TYR A 146 -2.64 12.82 -0.79
C TYR A 146 -2.41 14.00 -1.72
N ALA A 147 -3.00 13.96 -2.93
CA ALA A 147 -2.95 15.00 -3.94
C ALA A 147 -2.83 16.40 -3.31
N PRO A 148 -1.84 17.21 -3.73
CA PRO A 148 -1.68 18.54 -3.19
C PRO A 148 -2.99 19.30 -3.38
N LYS A 149 -3.57 19.80 -2.29
CA LYS A 149 -4.70 20.74 -2.41
C LYS A 149 -4.16 21.94 -3.19
N SER A 150 -4.59 22.10 -4.43
CA SER A 150 -4.37 23.34 -5.15
C SER A 150 -5.10 24.43 -4.37
N THR A 151 -4.36 25.15 -3.54
CA THR A 151 -4.86 26.40 -2.99
C THR A 151 -4.75 27.39 -4.15
N PRO A 152 -5.86 27.92 -4.69
CA PRO A 152 -5.74 29.00 -5.66
C PRO A 152 -4.99 30.13 -4.95
N LEU A 153 -3.87 30.56 -5.54
CA LEU A 153 -3.23 31.80 -5.11
C LEU A 153 -4.22 32.92 -5.46
N SER A 154 -4.89 33.47 -4.45
CA SER A 154 -5.59 34.74 -4.58
C SER A 154 -4.53 35.80 -4.87
N LEU A 155 -4.47 36.26 -6.12
CA LEU A 155 -3.78 37.51 -6.49
C LEU A 155 -4.70 38.70 -6.25
#